data_AF-A0A8T5GK21-F1
#
_entry.id   AF-A0A8T5GK21-F1
#
_cell.length_a   1.000
_cell.length_b   1.000
_cell.length_c   1.000
_cell.angle_alpha   90.00
_cell.angle_beta   90.00
_cell.angle_gamma   90.00
#
_symmetry.space_group_name_H-M   'P 1'
#
loop_
_entity.id
_entity.type
_entity.pdbx_description
1 polymer ?
#
loop_
_entity_poly.entity_id
_entity_poly.type
_entity_poly.pdbx_seq_one_letter_code
_entity_poly.pdbx_strand_id
1 'polypeptide(L)'
;EGLKAGADMVNDVSGLRDKAMIETVLEWEAAICIMHMQGEPGTMQTKPQYVNCVEEVSTYLANQRSQLIKQGHPKELICIDPGIGFGKDHAHNLALLRAGKRIGEDASVSILWGVSRKRIVGHLTGHEHADDRLSGTLGLAAVAVARGINLLRVHDVQEHVDLFLAMKPFD
;
A
#
# COMPACT_ATOMS: atom_id res chain seq x y z
N GLU A 1 -8.50 13.14 -16.98
CA GLU A 1 -9.74 12.40 -17.34
C GLU A 1 -10.43 11.70 -16.17
N GLY A 2 -9.78 10.81 -15.42
CA GLY A 2 -10.43 10.13 -14.29
C GLY A 2 -11.05 11.08 -13.24
N LEU A 3 -10.32 12.11 -12.81
CA LEU A 3 -10.83 13.12 -11.88
C LEU A 3 -11.99 13.94 -12.47
N LYS A 4 -11.92 14.30 -13.76
CA LYS A 4 -13.04 14.96 -14.48
C LYS A 4 -14.29 14.09 -14.52
N ALA A 5 -14.14 12.77 -14.52
CA ALA A 5 -15.24 11.80 -14.49
C ALA A 5 -15.79 11.54 -13.08
N GLY A 6 -15.27 12.21 -12.04
CA GLY A 6 -15.76 12.10 -10.66
C GLY A 6 -14.99 11.12 -9.77
N ALA A 7 -13.76 10.76 -10.12
CA ALA A 7 -12.92 9.99 -9.20
C ALA A 7 -12.47 10.86 -8.00
N ASP A 8 -12.65 10.34 -6.78
CA ASP A 8 -12.27 11.05 -5.54
C ASP A 8 -10.79 10.90 -5.18
N MET A 9 -10.15 9.82 -5.64
CA MET A 9 -8.79 9.46 -5.26
C MET A 9 -7.97 8.94 -6.44
N VAL A 10 -6.73 9.40 -6.53
CA VAL A 10 -5.68 8.84 -7.38
C VAL A 10 -4.92 7.78 -6.60
N ASN A 11 -4.66 6.62 -7.20
CA ASN A 11 -3.77 5.61 -6.65
C ASN A 11 -2.54 5.46 -7.55
N ASP A 12 -1.44 6.11 -7.19
CA ASP A 12 -0.26 6.23 -8.05
C ASP A 12 0.82 5.21 -7.68
N VAL A 13 0.87 4.12 -8.46
CA VAL A 13 1.89 3.08 -8.35
C VAL A 13 3.29 3.56 -8.73
N SER A 14 3.41 4.69 -9.43
CA SER A 14 4.70 5.27 -9.79
C SER A 14 5.32 6.06 -8.64
N GLY A 15 4.55 6.37 -7.57
CA GLY A 15 5.05 7.05 -6.38
C GLY A 15 5.32 8.54 -6.58
N LEU A 16 4.55 9.23 -7.43
CA LEU A 16 4.76 10.65 -7.80
C LEU A 16 6.11 10.91 -8.48
N ARG A 17 6.61 9.95 -9.25
CA ARG A 17 7.80 10.16 -10.11
C ARG A 17 7.47 11.04 -11.33
N ASP A 18 6.21 11.08 -11.75
CA ASP A 18 5.71 11.94 -12.82
C ASP A 18 5.30 13.32 -12.28
N LYS A 19 5.94 14.38 -12.78
CA LYS A 19 5.62 15.77 -12.41
C LYS A 19 4.19 16.16 -12.79
N ALA A 20 3.68 15.66 -13.91
CA ALA A 20 2.31 15.95 -14.34
C ALA A 20 1.29 15.37 -13.34
N MET A 21 1.63 14.27 -12.66
CA MET A 21 0.77 13.71 -11.60
C MET A 21 0.73 14.61 -10.37
N ILE A 22 1.87 15.17 -9.97
CA ILE A 22 1.95 16.12 -8.86
C ILE A 22 1.09 17.35 -9.14
N GLU A 23 1.25 17.95 -10.32
CA GLU A 23 0.46 19.10 -10.77
C GLU A 23 -1.03 18.79 -10.78
N THR A 24 -1.42 17.62 -11.31
CA THR A 24 -2.82 17.17 -11.37
C THR A 24 -3.44 17.03 -9.98
N VAL A 25 -2.75 16.39 -9.03
CA VAL A 25 -3.25 16.18 -7.66
C VAL A 25 -3.36 17.49 -6.89
N LEU A 26 -2.45 18.44 -7.15
CA LEU A 26 -2.51 19.79 -6.57
C LEU A 26 -3.67 20.60 -7.14
N GLU A 27 -3.84 20.62 -8.46
CA GLU A 27 -4.91 21.40 -9.13
C GLU A 27 -6.31 20.92 -8.72
N TRP A 28 -6.49 19.60 -8.61
CA TRP A 28 -7.79 19.01 -8.31
C TRP A 28 -8.04 18.79 -6.82
N GLU A 29 -7.03 19.04 -5.97
CA GLU A 29 -7.05 18.67 -4.54
C GLU A 29 -7.56 17.24 -4.30
N ALA A 30 -7.25 16.31 -5.22
CA ALA A 30 -7.74 14.94 -5.14
C ALA A 30 -6.99 14.14 -4.07
N ALA A 31 -7.67 13.21 -3.40
CA ALA A 31 -6.96 12.29 -2.52
C ALA A 31 -5.91 11.48 -3.30
N ILE A 32 -4.81 11.11 -2.67
CA ILE A 32 -3.71 10.40 -3.31
C ILE A 32 -3.15 9.28 -2.42
N CYS A 33 -3.03 8.09 -3.01
CA CYS A 33 -2.20 7.02 -2.47
C CYS A 33 -0.84 7.03 -3.16
N ILE A 34 0.22 7.31 -2.39
CA ILE A 34 1.61 7.28 -2.87
C ILE A 34 2.18 5.90 -2.58
N MET A 35 2.55 5.15 -3.63
CA MET A 35 3.13 3.81 -3.47
C MET A 35 4.66 3.83 -3.67
N HIS A 36 5.36 2.96 -2.95
CA HIS A 36 6.78 2.69 -3.22
C HIS A 36 6.99 1.46 -4.10
N MET A 37 7.80 1.62 -5.16
CA MET A 37 8.24 0.56 -6.07
C MET A 37 9.69 0.79 -6.47
N GLN A 38 10.53 -0.26 -6.36
CA GLN A 38 11.87 -0.24 -6.95
C GLN A 38 11.83 -0.79 -8.38
N GLY A 39 12.44 -0.06 -9.32
CA GLY A 39 12.40 -0.38 -10.74
C GLY A 39 11.10 0.08 -11.41
N GLU A 40 10.78 -0.54 -12.56
CA GLU A 40 9.56 -0.28 -13.33
C GLU A 40 8.66 -1.53 -13.39
N PRO A 41 7.34 -1.37 -13.63
CA PRO A 41 6.46 -2.49 -13.88
C PRO A 41 7.01 -3.37 -15.02
N GLY A 42 7.10 -4.67 -14.78
CA GLY A 42 7.70 -5.64 -15.72
C GLY A 42 9.17 -5.96 -15.46
N THR A 43 9.98 -5.01 -14.96
CA THR A 43 11.42 -5.24 -14.68
C THR A 43 11.76 -5.30 -13.18
N MET A 44 10.87 -4.77 -12.33
CA MET A 44 11.07 -4.63 -10.88
C MET A 44 11.46 -5.92 -10.15
N GLN A 45 11.08 -7.09 -10.67
CA GLN A 45 11.35 -8.39 -10.03
C GLN A 45 12.72 -8.97 -10.40
N THR A 46 13.49 -8.34 -11.29
CA THR A 46 14.69 -8.96 -11.86
C THR A 46 15.77 -9.22 -10.80
N LYS A 47 16.05 -8.26 -9.90
CA LYS A 47 16.91 -8.41 -8.70
C LYS A 47 16.70 -7.23 -7.72
N PRO A 48 15.65 -7.21 -6.90
CA PRO A 48 15.47 -6.13 -5.94
C PRO A 48 16.58 -6.16 -4.88
N GLN A 49 17.19 -5.01 -4.60
CA GLN A 49 18.26 -4.88 -3.61
C GLN A 49 17.93 -3.74 -2.66
N TYR A 50 17.90 -4.07 -1.37
CA TYR A 50 17.80 -3.13 -0.27
C TYR A 50 18.87 -3.48 0.76
N VAL A 51 19.48 -2.46 1.36
CA VAL A 51 20.30 -2.63 2.57
C VAL A 51 19.36 -2.80 3.77
N ASN A 52 18.35 -1.93 3.86
CA ASN A 52 17.26 -2.03 4.83
C ASN A 52 15.95 -1.64 4.16
N CYS A 53 15.21 -2.65 3.70
CA CYS A 53 13.98 -2.43 2.94
C CYS A 53 12.96 -1.56 3.68
N VAL A 54 12.78 -1.76 4.99
CA VAL A 54 11.77 -0.98 5.74
C VAL A 54 12.18 0.49 5.81
N GLU A 55 13.42 0.78 6.15
CA GLU A 55 13.94 2.15 6.28
C GLU A 55 13.94 2.90 4.95
N GLU A 56 14.38 2.24 3.88
CA GLU A 56 14.40 2.82 2.53
C GLU A 56 12.97 3.12 2.03
N VAL A 57 12.02 2.20 2.24
CA VAL A 57 10.61 2.40 1.89
C VAL A 57 9.99 3.54 2.70
N SER A 58 10.18 3.56 4.02
CA SER A 58 9.66 4.62 4.89
C SER A 58 10.20 5.99 4.48
N THR A 59 11.52 6.08 4.28
CA THR A 59 12.19 7.32 3.90
C THR A 59 11.68 7.85 2.56
N TYR A 60 11.52 6.97 1.57
CA TYR A 60 10.97 7.35 0.27
C TYR A 60 9.56 7.92 0.40
N LEU A 61 8.66 7.21 1.08
CA LEU A 61 7.26 7.61 1.23
C LEU A 61 7.14 8.90 2.04
N ALA A 62 7.92 9.05 3.11
CA ALA A 62 7.99 10.27 3.92
C ALA A 62 8.45 11.47 3.10
N ASN A 63 9.46 11.29 2.23
CA ASN A 63 9.95 12.33 1.33
C ASN A 63 8.90 12.77 0.30
N GLN A 64 8.27 11.81 -0.40
CA GLN A 64 7.24 12.13 -1.41
C GLN A 64 6.04 12.84 -0.77
N ARG A 65 5.54 12.33 0.36
CA ARG A 65 4.47 12.96 1.13
C ARG A 65 4.85 14.38 1.57
N SER A 66 6.06 14.56 2.11
CA SER A 66 6.53 15.88 2.58
C SER A 66 6.69 16.89 1.45
N GLN A 67 7.12 16.45 0.26
CA GLN A 67 7.22 17.32 -0.92
C GLN A 67 5.84 17.79 -1.39
N LEU A 68 4.84 16.92 -1.37
CA LEU A 68 3.49 17.27 -1.79
C LEU A 68 2.81 18.22 -0.78
N ILE A 69 3.00 17.99 0.53
CA ILE A 69 2.52 18.89 1.58
C ILE A 69 3.17 20.28 1.47
N LYS A 70 4.48 20.35 1.19
CA LYS A 70 5.19 21.62 0.99
C LYS A 70 4.68 22.43 -0.20
N GLN A 71 4.06 21.77 -1.18
CA GLN A 71 3.43 22.40 -2.33
C GLN A 71 1.97 22.81 -2.07
N GLY A 72 1.46 22.59 -0.85
CA GLY A 72 0.14 23.05 -0.43
C GLY A 72 -0.94 21.96 -0.41
N HIS A 73 -0.61 20.71 -0.75
CA HIS A 73 -1.62 19.64 -0.70
C HIS A 73 -1.99 19.27 0.76
N PRO A 74 -3.28 19.11 1.08
CA PRO A 74 -3.71 18.72 2.43
C PRO A 74 -3.13 17.37 2.85
N LYS A 75 -2.52 17.29 4.04
CA LYS A 75 -1.88 16.06 4.52
C LYS A 75 -2.89 14.94 4.79
N GLU A 76 -4.15 15.30 5.05
CA GLU A 76 -5.28 14.41 5.32
C GLU A 76 -5.75 13.67 4.07
N LEU A 77 -5.45 14.21 2.89
CA LEU A 77 -5.77 13.63 1.59
C LEU A 77 -4.68 12.69 1.07
N ILE A 78 -3.63 12.43 1.87
CA ILE A 78 -2.51 11.58 1.50
C ILE A 78 -2.54 10.28 2.31
N CYS A 79 -2.56 9.14 1.62
CA CYS A 79 -2.17 7.86 2.21
C CYS A 79 -0.95 7.27 1.49
N ILE A 80 -0.26 6.33 2.14
CA ILE A 80 0.94 5.68 1.61
C ILE A 80 0.73 4.17 1.46
N ASP A 81 1.36 3.56 0.45
CA ASP A 81 1.42 2.11 0.26
C ASP A 81 2.90 1.66 0.17
N PRO A 82 3.36 0.74 1.04
CA PRO A 82 4.73 0.22 0.96
C PRO A 82 5.02 -0.62 -0.30
N GLY A 83 4.01 -0.89 -1.11
CA GLY A 83 4.11 -1.61 -2.38
C GLY A 83 4.53 -3.06 -2.17
N ILE A 84 3.82 -3.79 -1.31
CA ILE A 84 4.10 -5.22 -1.07
C ILE A 84 3.99 -5.97 -2.39
N GLY A 85 5.04 -6.69 -2.79
CA GLY A 85 5.13 -7.41 -4.06
C GLY A 85 5.56 -6.54 -5.25
N PHE A 86 5.95 -5.28 -5.05
CA PHE A 86 6.48 -4.39 -6.09
C PHE A 86 7.97 -4.13 -5.89
N GLY A 87 8.80 -4.82 -6.68
CA GLY A 87 10.25 -4.73 -6.61
C GLY A 87 10.82 -5.22 -5.27
N LYS A 88 10.27 -6.32 -4.73
CA LYS A 88 10.59 -6.83 -3.40
C LYS A 88 10.53 -8.35 -3.40
N ASP A 89 11.55 -8.97 -2.82
CA ASP A 89 11.59 -10.41 -2.60
C ASP A 89 10.71 -10.83 -1.41
N HIS A 90 10.70 -12.12 -1.09
CA HIS A 90 9.90 -12.63 0.01
C HIS A 90 10.29 -12.03 1.37
N ALA A 91 11.59 -11.90 1.67
CA ALA A 91 12.08 -11.38 2.94
C ALA A 91 11.73 -9.88 3.11
N HIS A 92 11.90 -9.09 2.06
CA HIS A 92 11.50 -7.68 2.01
C HIS A 92 9.99 -7.51 2.27
N ASN A 93 9.15 -8.32 1.62
CA ASN A 93 7.71 -8.27 1.83
C ASN A 93 7.29 -8.63 3.26
N LEU A 94 7.92 -9.65 3.86
CA LEU A 94 7.67 -10.00 5.26
C LEU A 94 8.12 -8.90 6.22
N ALA A 95 9.27 -8.26 5.94
CA ALA A 95 9.77 -7.16 6.75
C ALA A 95 8.76 -5.99 6.78
N LEU A 96 8.17 -5.64 5.64
CA LEU A 96 7.15 -4.58 5.55
C LEU A 96 5.83 -4.95 6.23
N LEU A 97 5.35 -6.20 6.07
CA LEU A 97 4.18 -6.69 6.81
C LEU A 97 4.41 -6.65 8.34
N ARG A 98 5.62 -6.96 8.79
CA ARG A 98 6.02 -6.87 10.21
C ARG A 98 6.17 -5.42 10.69
N ALA A 99 6.55 -4.50 9.81
CA ALA A 99 6.68 -3.08 10.12
C ALA A 99 5.32 -2.42 10.36
N GLY A 100 4.32 -2.71 9.51
CA GLY A 100 2.96 -2.17 9.66
C GLY A 100 2.98 -0.65 9.81
N LYS A 101 2.35 -0.12 10.87
CA LYS A 101 2.28 1.31 11.17
C LYS A 101 3.65 2.02 11.24
N ARG A 102 4.72 1.31 11.59
CA ARG A 102 6.07 1.92 11.68
C ARG A 102 6.57 2.49 10.35
N ILE A 103 5.96 2.10 9.23
CA ILE A 103 6.29 2.63 7.90
C ILE A 103 5.90 4.10 7.76
N GLY A 104 4.82 4.53 8.42
CA GLY A 104 4.31 5.89 8.30
C GLY A 104 5.05 6.93 9.12
N GLU A 105 6.01 6.52 9.96
CA GLU A 105 6.77 7.34 10.93
C GLU A 105 5.93 8.04 12.03
N ASP A 106 4.69 8.42 11.73
CA ASP A 106 3.73 9.10 12.61
C ASP A 106 2.36 8.40 12.61
N ALA A 107 1.63 8.49 13.73
CA ALA A 107 0.32 7.87 13.91
C ALA A 107 -0.77 8.39 12.94
N SER A 108 -0.65 9.64 12.48
CA SER A 108 -1.58 10.30 11.56
C SER A 108 -1.48 9.84 10.12
N VAL A 109 -0.40 9.16 9.72
CA VAL A 109 -0.19 8.75 8.33
C VAL A 109 -1.04 7.53 7.99
N SER A 110 -2.02 7.71 7.11
CA SER A 110 -2.85 6.60 6.63
C SER A 110 -2.03 5.63 5.77
N ILE A 111 -2.09 4.34 6.07
CA ILE A 111 -1.38 3.29 5.31
C ILE A 111 -2.38 2.37 4.61
N LEU A 112 -2.14 2.11 3.34
CA LEU A 112 -2.85 1.13 2.53
C LEU A 112 -2.01 -0.15 2.37
N TRP A 113 -2.66 -1.31 2.51
CA TRP A 113 -2.09 -2.60 2.09
C TRP A 113 -2.87 -3.20 0.92
N GLY A 114 -2.20 -3.39 -0.20
CA GLY A 114 -2.69 -4.23 -1.29
C GLY A 114 -2.01 -5.60 -1.28
N VAL A 115 -2.47 -6.55 -0.47
CA VAL A 115 -1.85 -7.91 -0.38
C VAL A 115 -2.70 -9.02 -0.97
N SER A 116 -3.95 -8.73 -1.31
CA SER A 116 -4.94 -9.71 -1.77
C SER A 116 -4.43 -10.51 -2.98
N ARG A 117 -4.48 -11.84 -2.83
CA ARG A 117 -4.07 -12.85 -3.83
C ARG A 117 -2.61 -12.75 -4.32
N LYS A 118 -1.77 -11.92 -3.69
CA LYS A 118 -0.36 -11.76 -4.09
C LYS A 118 0.49 -12.98 -3.77
N ARG A 119 1.61 -13.11 -4.49
CA ARG A 119 2.60 -14.19 -4.31
C ARG A 119 3.07 -14.37 -2.87
N ILE A 120 3.14 -13.30 -2.08
CA ILE A 120 3.49 -13.37 -0.65
C ILE A 120 2.53 -14.28 0.14
N VAL A 121 1.23 -14.24 -0.17
CA VAL A 121 0.23 -15.12 0.44
C VAL A 121 0.48 -16.57 0.03
N GLY A 122 0.73 -16.79 -1.27
CA GLY A 122 1.08 -18.12 -1.78
C GLY A 122 2.33 -18.71 -1.12
N HIS A 123 3.38 -17.91 -0.94
CA HIS A 123 4.60 -18.34 -0.26
C HIS A 123 4.36 -18.70 1.21
N LEU A 124 3.46 -17.99 1.89
CA LEU A 124 3.13 -18.22 3.30
C LEU A 124 2.23 -19.45 3.52
N THR A 125 1.40 -19.79 2.54
CA THR A 125 0.35 -20.81 2.67
C THR A 125 0.61 -22.07 1.85
N GLY A 126 1.57 -22.04 0.92
CA GLY A 126 1.81 -23.12 -0.04
C GLY A 126 0.89 -23.09 -1.27
N HIS A 127 0.03 -22.08 -1.43
CA HIS A 127 -0.89 -21.99 -2.56
C HIS A 127 -0.24 -21.40 -3.83
N GLU A 128 -0.13 -22.23 -4.87
CA GLU A 128 0.46 -21.86 -6.16
C GLU A 128 -0.46 -20.95 -6.99
N HIS A 129 -1.76 -21.22 -7.03
CA HIS A 129 -2.72 -20.42 -7.80
C HIS A 129 -3.21 -19.21 -7.01
N ALA A 130 -3.51 -18.12 -7.71
CA ALA A 130 -3.97 -16.88 -7.08
C ALA A 130 -5.36 -17.04 -6.44
N ASP A 131 -6.21 -17.88 -7.03
CA ASP A 131 -7.59 -18.09 -6.59
C ASP A 131 -7.67 -18.86 -5.27
N ASP A 132 -6.67 -19.67 -4.95
CA ASP A 132 -6.60 -20.44 -3.69
C ASP A 132 -6.12 -19.59 -2.49
N ARG A 133 -5.78 -18.31 -2.70
CA ARG A 133 -5.13 -17.47 -1.68
C ARG A 133 -6.09 -16.66 -0.82
N LEU A 134 -7.40 -16.90 -0.92
CA LEU A 134 -8.40 -16.15 -0.17
C LEU A 134 -8.21 -16.29 1.35
N SER A 135 -8.11 -17.51 1.86
CA SER A 135 -7.97 -17.79 3.30
C SER A 135 -6.73 -17.09 3.91
N GLY A 136 -5.58 -17.21 3.25
CA GLY A 136 -4.36 -16.52 3.65
C GLY A 136 -4.46 -14.99 3.54
N THR A 137 -5.19 -14.49 2.54
CA THR A 137 -5.45 -13.05 2.39
C THR A 137 -6.29 -12.53 3.57
N LEU A 138 -7.37 -13.23 3.93
CA LEU A 138 -8.21 -12.88 5.08
C LEU A 138 -7.42 -12.93 6.40
N GLY A 139 -6.51 -13.90 6.55
CA GLY A 139 -5.60 -13.95 7.70
C GLY A 139 -4.71 -12.72 7.82
N LEU A 140 -4.19 -12.20 6.70
CA LEU A 140 -3.43 -10.94 6.70
C LEU A 140 -4.32 -9.71 6.96
N ALA A 141 -5.55 -9.72 6.45
CA ALA A 141 -6.52 -8.64 6.67
C ALA A 141 -6.93 -8.54 8.16
N ALA A 142 -7.13 -9.68 8.82
CA ALA A 142 -7.51 -9.74 10.24
C ALA A 142 -6.47 -9.07 11.14
N VAL A 143 -5.18 -9.23 10.84
CA VAL A 143 -4.10 -8.60 11.61
C VAL A 143 -3.82 -7.15 11.20
N ALA A 144 -4.35 -6.68 10.07
CA ALA A 144 -4.01 -5.37 9.51
C ALA A 144 -4.43 -4.23 10.44
N VAL A 145 -5.63 -4.31 11.04
CA VAL A 145 -6.15 -3.30 11.97
C VAL A 145 -5.24 -3.18 13.19
N ALA A 146 -4.89 -4.30 13.83
CA ALA A 146 -3.95 -4.35 14.96
C ALA A 146 -2.54 -3.88 14.60
N ARG A 147 -2.18 -3.87 13.30
CA ARG A 147 -0.93 -3.33 12.78
C ARG A 147 -1.02 -1.86 12.36
N GLY A 148 -2.15 -1.19 12.64
CA GLY A 148 -2.39 0.21 12.35
C GLY A 148 -2.54 0.51 10.85
N ILE A 149 -3.00 -0.45 10.07
CA ILE A 149 -3.29 -0.28 8.65
C ILE A 149 -4.70 0.26 8.49
N ASN A 150 -4.83 1.31 7.69
CA ASN A 150 -6.06 2.09 7.57
C ASN A 150 -6.91 1.66 6.37
N LEU A 151 -6.28 1.25 5.27
CA LEU A 151 -6.95 0.84 4.05
C LEU A 151 -6.46 -0.53 3.58
N LEU A 152 -7.40 -1.37 3.10
CA LEU A 152 -7.08 -2.63 2.43
C LEU A 152 -7.61 -2.59 0.99
N ARG A 153 -6.73 -2.88 0.02
CA ARG A 153 -7.11 -3.06 -1.39
C ARG A 153 -7.25 -4.54 -1.70
N VAL A 154 -8.47 -4.98 -1.99
CA VAL A 154 -8.85 -6.39 -2.04
C VAL A 154 -9.65 -6.73 -3.31
N HIS A 155 -9.61 -7.99 -3.73
CA HIS A 155 -10.48 -8.52 -4.80
C HIS A 155 -11.81 -9.01 -4.24
N ASP A 156 -11.77 -9.66 -3.08
CA ASP A 156 -12.87 -10.39 -2.44
C ASP A 156 -13.54 -9.52 -1.37
N VAL A 157 -14.36 -8.55 -1.79
CA VAL A 157 -14.89 -7.50 -0.89
C VAL A 157 -15.83 -8.07 0.16
N GLN A 158 -16.77 -8.92 -0.24
CA GLN A 158 -17.79 -9.47 0.66
C GLN A 158 -17.14 -10.22 1.83
N GLU A 159 -16.13 -11.04 1.53
CA GLU A 159 -15.43 -11.86 2.50
C GLU A 159 -14.60 -11.02 3.49
N HIS A 160 -14.05 -9.89 3.05
CA HIS A 160 -13.39 -8.95 3.96
C HIS A 160 -14.39 -8.21 4.84
N VAL A 161 -15.55 -7.85 4.31
CA VAL A 161 -16.65 -7.27 5.10
C VAL A 161 -17.12 -8.27 6.16
N ASP A 162 -17.39 -9.52 5.78
CA ASP A 162 -17.81 -10.58 6.69
C ASP A 162 -16.76 -10.86 7.77
N LEU A 163 -15.47 -10.89 7.39
CA LEU A 163 -14.36 -11.00 8.34
C LEU A 163 -14.42 -9.89 9.40
N PHE A 164 -14.50 -8.63 8.99
CA PHE A 164 -14.51 -7.52 9.95
C PHE A 164 -15.80 -7.48 10.78
N LEU A 165 -16.96 -7.84 10.21
CA LEU A 165 -18.20 -8.00 10.97
C LEU A 165 -18.08 -9.10 12.04
N ALA A 166 -17.46 -10.23 11.70
CA ALA A 166 -17.23 -11.33 12.63
C ALA A 166 -16.21 -10.98 13.72
N MET A 167 -15.30 -10.03 13.46
CA MET A 167 -14.31 -9.56 14.43
C MET A 167 -14.86 -8.52 15.43
N LYS A 168 -15.95 -7.83 15.11
CA LYS A 168 -16.54 -6.78 15.99
C LYS A 168 -16.73 -7.16 17.47
N PRO A 169 -17.09 -8.41 17.85
CA PRO A 169 -17.22 -8.77 19.26
C PRO A 169 -15.90 -8.74 20.07
N PHE A 170 -14.75 -8.59 19.41
CA PHE A 170 -13.42 -8.58 20.04
C PHE A 170 -12.76 -7.19 20.07
N ASP A 171 -13.43 -6.17 19.52
CA ASP A 171 -12.97 -4.76 19.50
C ASP A 171 -13.23 -4.03 20.82
#